data_AF-A0A4D6XQV2-F1
#
_entry.id   AF-A0A4D6XQV2-F1
#
_cell.length_a   1.000
_cell.length_b   1.000
_cell.length_c   1.000
_cell.angle_alpha   90.00
_cell.angle_beta   90.00
_cell.angle_gamma   90.00
#
_symmetry.space_group_name_H-M   'P 1'
#
loop_
_entity.id
_entity.type
_entity.pdbx_description
1 polymer ?
#
loop_
_entity_poly.entity_id
_entity_poly.type
_entity_poly.pdbx_seq_one_letter_code
_entity_poly.pdbx_strand_id
1 'polypeptide(L)' 'MKELLKFRKKNFQELNRELLELLREKFNLRMQCASGKLKQSHLLRKVKRNIAQLKTILTEKERFK' A
#
# COMPACT_ATOMS: atom_id res chain seq x y z
N MET A 1 10.39 7.17 -5.19
CA MET A 1 11.51 6.41 -4.61
C MET A 1 11.56 6.43 -3.07
N LYS A 2 11.17 7.51 -2.37
CA LYS A 2 11.24 7.60 -0.89
C LYS A 2 10.47 6.52 -0.09
N GLU A 3 9.37 5.98 -0.60
CA GLU A 3 8.54 4.99 0.13
C GLU A 3 9.17 3.57 0.19
N LEU A 4 9.98 3.19 -0.80
CA LEU A 4 10.48 1.81 -0.93
C LEU A 4 11.54 1.48 0.14
N LEU A 5 12.38 2.45 0.46
CA LEU A 5 13.34 2.39 1.57
C LEU A 5 12.65 2.27 2.93
N LYS A 6 11.46 2.86 3.07
CA LYS A 6 10.67 2.83 4.31
C LYS A 6 10.12 1.43 4.58
N PHE A 7 9.61 0.75 3.54
CA PHE A 7 9.09 -0.62 3.67
C PHE A 7 10.22 -1.65 3.89
N ARG A 8 11.38 -1.51 3.25
CA ARG A 8 12.48 -2.48 3.44
C ARG A 8 13.00 -2.56 4.88
N LYS A 9 12.97 -1.45 5.62
CA LYS A 9 13.41 -1.37 7.02
C LYS A 9 12.45 -1.99 8.05
N LYS A 10 11.21 -2.28 7.66
CA LYS A 10 10.16 -2.76 8.57
C LYS A 10 10.14 -4.27 8.74
N ASN A 11 9.64 -4.73 9.88
CA ASN A 11 9.56 -6.16 10.18
C ASN A 11 8.38 -6.84 9.44
N PHE A 12 8.39 -8.16 9.28
CA PHE A 12 7.38 -8.89 8.50
C PHE A 12 5.95 -8.67 9.03
N GLN A 13 5.77 -8.65 10.35
CA GLN A 13 4.49 -8.35 10.99
C GLN A 13 4.03 -6.90 10.74
N GLU A 14 4.95 -5.94 10.77
CA GLU A 14 4.64 -4.53 10.49
C GLU A 14 4.25 -4.32 9.03
N LEU A 15 4.91 -5.02 8.11
CA LEU A 15 4.57 -4.99 6.69
C LEU A 15 3.17 -5.51 6.42
N ASN A 16 2.74 -6.58 7.10
CA ASN A 16 1.39 -7.10 7.01
C ASN A 16 0.35 -6.15 7.61
N ARG A 17 0.67 -5.50 8.73
CA ARG A 17 -0.20 -4.47 9.32
C ARG A 17 -0.38 -3.28 8.37
N GLU A 18 0.70 -2.80 7.78
CA GLU A 18 0.69 -1.67 6.86
C GLU A 18 -0.03 -2.01 5.55
N LEU A 19 0.07 -3.26 5.09
CA LEU A 19 -0.72 -3.77 3.97
C LEU A 19 -2.24 -3.69 4.26
N LEU A 20 -2.68 -4.07 5.46
CA LEU A 20 -4.08 -3.99 5.86
C LEU A 20 -4.56 -2.53 5.93
N GLU A 21 -3.73 -1.62 6.44
CA GLU A 21 -4.04 -0.19 6.50
C GLU A 21 -4.22 0.41 5.10
N LEU A 22 -3.30 0.12 4.17
CA LEU A 22 -3.41 0.57 2.78
C LEU A 22 -4.60 -0.04 2.04
N LEU A 23 -5.00 -1.27 2.37
CA LEU A 23 -6.20 -1.89 1.80
C LEU A 23 -7.48 -1.18 2.27
N ARG A 24 -7.55 -0.79 3.55
CA ARG A 24 -8.64 0.04 4.08
C ARG A 24 -8.66 1.41 3.42
N GLU A 25 -7.51 2.05 3.28
CA GLU A 25 -7.39 3.35 2.60
C GLU A 25 -7.87 3.25 1.15
N LYS A 26 -7.46 2.21 0.42
CA LYS A 26 -7.93 1.93 -0.95
C LYS A 26 -9.44 1.78 -1.00
N PHE A 27 -10.04 1.07 -0.04
CA PHE A 27 -11.49 0.90 0.03
C PHE A 27 -12.19 2.25 0.25
N ASN A 28 -11.73 3.05 1.20
CA ASN A 28 -12.27 4.38 1.47
C ASN A 28 -12.17 5.30 0.24
N LEU A 29 -11.03 5.31 -0.46
CA LEU A 29 -10.86 6.07 -1.69
C LEU A 29 -11.80 5.58 -2.81
N ARG A 30 -12.05 4.26 -2.92
CA ARG A 30 -13.04 3.74 -3.87
C ARG A 30 -14.46 4.18 -3.52
N MET A 31 -14.83 4.18 -2.24
CA MET A 31 -16.14 4.67 -1.78
C MET A 31 -16.31 6.16 -2.06
N GLN A 32 -15.28 6.97 -1.78
CA GLN A 32 -15.28 8.40 -2.11
C GLN A 32 -15.38 8.65 -3.62
N CYS A 33 -14.72 7.82 -4.42
CA CYS A 33 -14.80 7.87 -5.89
C CYS A 33 -16.21 7.54 -6.38
N ALA A 34 -16.84 6.49 -5.84
CA ALA A 34 -18.20 6.10 -6.19
C ALA A 34 -19.23 7.17 -5.77
N SER A 35 -19.00 7.85 -4.64
CA SER A 35 -19.83 8.97 -4.17
C SER A 35 -19.62 10.27 -4.96
N GLY A 36 -18.67 10.33 -5.90
CA GLY A 36 -18.35 11.55 -6.65
C GLY A 36 -17.68 12.66 -5.83
N LYS A 37 -17.30 12.40 -4.57
CA LYS A 37 -16.67 13.37 -3.65
C LYS A 37 -15.13 13.31 -3.65
N LEU A 38 -14.55 12.52 -4.54
CA LEU A 38 -13.11 12.29 -4.58
C LEU A 38 -12.37 13.50 -5.16
N LYS A 39 -11.74 14.28 -4.28
CA LYS A 39 -10.97 15.48 -4.66
C LYS A 39 -9.65 15.16 -5.40
N GLN A 40 -9.03 14.02 -5.11
CA GLN A 40 -7.68 13.70 -5.60
C GLN A 40 -7.61 12.28 -6.18
N SER A 41 -7.83 12.15 -7.48
CA SER A 41 -7.80 10.86 -8.20
C SER A 41 -6.42 10.18 -8.22
N HIS A 42 -5.34 10.97 -8.13
CA HIS A 42 -3.98 10.46 -8.11
C HIS A 42 -3.67 9.61 -6.87
N LEU A 43 -4.41 9.80 -5.76
CA LEU A 43 -4.25 9.00 -4.54
C LEU A 43 -4.59 7.53 -4.76
N LEU A 44 -5.60 7.23 -5.58
CA LEU A 44 -5.93 5.84 -5.94
C LEU A 44 -4.74 5.13 -6.62
N ARG A 45 -4.03 5.83 -7.51
CA ARG A 45 -2.84 5.30 -8.20
C ARG A 45 -1.68 5.15 -7.22
N LYS A 46 -1.50 6.09 -6.31
CA LYS A 46 -0.46 6.05 -5.27
C LYS A 46 -0.65 4.85 -4.34
N VAL A 47 -1.85 4.68 -3.77
CA VAL A 47 -2.16 3.56 -2.86
C VAL A 47 -2.00 2.21 -3.56
N LYS A 48 -2.46 2.08 -4.82
CA LYS A 48 -2.22 0.86 -5.62
C LYS A 48 -0.73 0.52 -5.77
N ARG A 49 0.11 1.52 -6.05
CA ARG A 49 1.57 1.33 -6.18
C ARG A 49 2.22 0.96 -4.85
N ASN A 50 1.80 1.58 -3.75
CA ASN A 50 2.32 1.26 -2.42
C ASN A 50 1.99 -0.20 -2.02
N ILE A 51 0.76 -0.66 -2.28
CA ILE A 51 0.37 -2.06 -2.07
C ILE A 51 1.24 -3.02 -2.91
N ALA A 52 1.47 -2.70 -4.19
CA ALA A 52 2.29 -3.53 -5.06
C ALA A 52 3.74 -3.63 -4.54
N GLN A 53 4.34 -2.51 -4.15
CA GLN A 53 5.70 -2.47 -3.60
C GLN A 53 5.83 -3.28 -2.30
N LEU A 54 4.86 -3.16 -1.39
CA LEU A 54 4.82 -3.96 -0.17
C LEU A 54 4.76 -5.46 -0.46
N LYS A 55 3.89 -5.87 -1.38
CA LYS A 55 3.79 -7.26 -1.80
C LYS A 55 5.11 -7.77 -2.40
N THR A 56 5.75 -6.98 -3.26
CA THR A 56 7.07 -7.32 -3.81
C THR A 56 8.10 -7.54 -2.71
N ILE A 57 8.17 -6.65 -1.70
CA ILE A 57 9.12 -6.80 -0.59
C ILE A 57 8.80 -8.02 0.27
N LEU A 58 7.52 -8.32 0.52
CA LEU A 58 7.11 -9.53 1.23
C LEU A 58 7.57 -10.79 0.48
N THR A 59 7.38 -10.84 -0.83
CA THR A 59 7.85 -11.94 -1.67
C THR A 59 9.38 -12.02 -1.74
N GLU A 60 10.08 -10.87 -1.82
CA GLU A 60 11.55 -10.82 -1.72
C GLU A 60 12.00 -11.45 -0.39
N LYS A 61 11.42 -11.03 0.74
CA LYS A 61 11.76 -11.56 2.07
C LYS A 61 11.44 -13.04 2.23
N GLU A 62 10.36 -13.52 1.63
CA GLU A 62 9.96 -14.94 1.66
C GLU A 62 10.89 -15.81 0.82
N ARG A 63 11.39 -15.29 -0.33
CA ARG A 63 12.30 -16.01 -1.22
C ARG A 63 13.73 -16.12 -0.69
N PHE A 64 14.18 -15.14 0.11
CA PHE A 64 15.50 -15.15 0.76
C PHE A 64 15.50 -15.83 2.14
N LYS A 65 14.39 -16.45 2.52
CA LYS A 65 14.26 -17.30 3.71
C LYS A 65 14.68 -18.73 3.38
#